data_AF-A0A2D7BZJ7-F1
#
_entry.id   AF-A0A2D7BZJ7-F1
#
_cell.length_a   1.000
_cell.length_b   1.000
_cell.length_c   1.000
_cell.angle_alpha   90.00
_cell.angle_beta   90.00
_cell.angle_gamma   90.00
#
_symmetry.space_group_name_H-M   'P 1'
#
loop_
_entity.id
_entity.type
_entity.pdbx_description
1 polymer ?
#
loop_
_entity_poly.entity_id
_entity_poly.type
_entity_poly.pdbx_seq_one_letter_code
_entity_poly.pdbx_strand_id
1 'polypeptide(L)'
;MNLIYQYWQGELNDHILFGRDRMKAYAQSIGADYIFEHNPDFLKEYYDISVGEMDHFFSALKPIFYKEYDEKYDTIMFADMDIIPSNHMYDGLYDVFDELGNAEVGIVPELWENHTIHEGWAKKLDAWTETCERMGAKFPKYKGHAMSLNSGVVLYSKRIRQRAIEEKWMDLLSYKSMCCELDTYFVTDQPYIQYMLYKNNADIKFLDQTWNGHLCSELLHDGLKYIVKHLDYRPPATKFNHMRTHGIELISTLDYHKIANSSEAQWPHDFRTGRYLTKNLK
;
A
#
# COMPACT_ATOMS: atom_id res chain seq x y z
N MET A 1 17.22 -3.04 -15.37
CA MET A 1 17.16 -1.82 -14.50
C MET A 1 16.00 -1.95 -13.54
N ASN A 2 16.00 -1.21 -12.43
CA ASN A 2 14.88 -1.19 -11.49
C ASN A 2 14.09 0.12 -11.57
N LEU A 3 12.79 0.06 -11.27
CA LEU A 3 11.88 1.20 -11.28
C LEU A 3 11.14 1.31 -9.96
N ILE A 4 11.03 2.53 -9.42
CA ILE A 4 10.01 2.88 -8.44
C ILE A 4 8.89 3.65 -9.14
N TYR A 5 7.66 3.15 -9.03
CA TYR A 5 6.46 3.74 -9.58
C TYR A 5 5.53 4.18 -8.44
N GLN A 6 5.11 5.44 -8.51
CA GLN A 6 4.05 5.99 -7.66
C GLN A 6 3.02 6.71 -8.53
N TYR A 7 1.80 6.86 -8.01
CA TYR A 7 0.80 7.69 -8.66
C TYR A 7 -0.11 8.36 -7.65
N TRP A 8 -0.82 9.40 -8.09
CA TRP A 8 -1.85 10.05 -7.29
C TRP A 8 -3.07 10.39 -8.13
N GLN A 9 -4.27 10.08 -7.63
CA GLN A 9 -5.54 10.52 -8.19
C GLN A 9 -6.14 11.60 -7.29
N GLY A 10 -6.41 12.77 -7.84
CA GLY A 10 -6.98 13.91 -7.13
C GLY A 10 -6.07 15.13 -7.13
N GLU A 11 -6.36 16.09 -6.25
CA GLU A 11 -5.56 17.30 -6.11
C GLU A 11 -4.21 17.01 -5.46
N LEU A 12 -3.14 17.61 -6.01
CA LEU A 12 -1.83 17.53 -5.39
C LEU A 12 -1.76 18.53 -4.24
N ASN A 13 -1.61 18.02 -3.03
CA ASN A 13 -1.28 18.82 -1.86
C ASN A 13 0.19 18.61 -1.47
N ASP A 14 0.67 19.44 -0.54
CA ASP A 14 2.07 19.43 -0.10
C ASP A 14 2.52 18.08 0.48
N HIS A 15 1.63 17.27 1.06
CA HIS A 15 1.97 15.95 1.62
C HIS A 15 2.18 14.91 0.52
N ILE A 16 1.36 14.95 -0.52
CA ILE A 16 1.52 14.09 -1.69
C ILE A 16 2.82 14.43 -2.42
N LEU A 17 3.09 15.72 -2.63
CA LEU A 17 4.34 16.18 -3.22
C LEU A 17 5.55 15.81 -2.34
N PHE A 18 5.40 15.88 -1.02
CA PHE A 18 6.43 15.46 -0.09
C PHE A 18 6.73 13.96 -0.21
N GLY A 19 5.72 13.10 -0.22
CA GLY A 19 5.91 11.65 -0.42
C GLY A 19 6.60 11.33 -1.75
N ARG A 20 6.15 11.98 -2.83
CA ARG A 20 6.76 11.90 -4.17
C ARG A 20 8.26 12.21 -4.11
N ASP A 21 8.60 13.37 -3.55
CA ASP A 21 9.98 13.87 -3.57
C ASP A 21 10.91 13.01 -2.71
N ARG A 22 10.39 12.46 -1.61
CA ARG A 22 11.12 11.53 -0.74
C ARG A 22 11.40 10.21 -1.44
N MET A 23 10.39 9.63 -2.09
CA MET A 23 10.58 8.38 -2.83
C MET A 23 11.50 8.57 -4.05
N LYS A 24 11.40 9.71 -4.73
CA LYS A 24 12.33 10.08 -5.81
C LYS A 24 13.78 10.19 -5.33
N ALA A 25 14.00 10.83 -4.17
CA ALA A 25 15.33 10.94 -3.59
C ALA A 25 15.89 9.56 -3.20
N TYR A 26 15.05 8.67 -2.68
CA TYR A 26 15.42 7.29 -2.38
C TYR A 26 15.75 6.48 -3.66
N ALA A 27 14.94 6.60 -4.71
CA ALA A 27 15.23 5.98 -6.01
C ALA A 27 16.62 6.40 -6.53
N GLN A 28 16.94 7.69 -6.41
CA GLN A 28 18.25 8.22 -6.81
C GLN A 28 19.39 7.65 -5.97
N SER A 29 19.22 7.48 -4.65
CA SER A 29 20.29 6.95 -3.79
C SER A 29 20.64 5.49 -4.08
N ILE A 30 19.70 4.71 -4.60
CA ILE A 30 19.92 3.30 -4.97
C ILE A 30 20.11 3.09 -6.49
N GLY A 31 20.13 4.17 -7.28
CA GLY A 31 20.33 4.08 -8.73
C GLY A 31 19.16 3.48 -9.51
N ALA A 32 17.93 3.55 -8.96
CA ALA A 32 16.71 3.14 -9.64
C ALA A 32 16.06 4.30 -10.41
N ASP A 33 15.34 3.97 -11.47
CA ASP A 33 14.47 4.93 -12.14
C ASP A 33 13.25 5.25 -11.27
N TYR A 34 12.69 6.45 -11.47
CA TYR A 34 11.50 6.90 -10.75
C TYR A 34 10.46 7.43 -11.73
N ILE A 35 9.23 6.92 -11.63
CA ILE A 35 8.07 7.41 -12.38
C ILE A 35 7.00 7.82 -11.37
N PHE A 36 6.46 9.02 -11.57
CA PHE A 36 5.29 9.52 -10.88
C PHE A 36 4.22 9.91 -11.91
N GLU A 37 3.01 9.40 -11.75
CA GLU A 37 1.86 9.76 -12.57
C GLU A 37 0.80 10.51 -11.76
N HIS A 38 0.31 11.63 -12.31
CA HIS A 38 -0.75 12.42 -11.71
C HIS A 38 -2.04 12.28 -12.52
N ASN A 39 -3.11 11.85 -11.85
CA ASN A 39 -4.38 11.48 -12.44
C ASN A 39 -4.29 10.46 -13.60
N PRO A 40 -3.54 9.36 -13.46
CA PRO A 40 -3.51 8.35 -14.50
C PRO A 40 -4.88 7.68 -14.61
N ASP A 41 -5.46 7.73 -15.80
CA ASP A 41 -6.73 7.06 -16.08
C ASP A 41 -6.48 5.65 -16.62
N PHE A 42 -5.73 4.85 -15.85
CA PHE A 42 -5.22 3.56 -16.29
C PHE A 42 -6.33 2.63 -16.79
N LEU A 43 -7.46 2.54 -16.07
CA LEU A 43 -8.56 1.68 -16.47
C LEU A 43 -9.20 2.12 -17.79
N LYS A 44 -9.41 3.42 -17.96
CA LYS A 44 -10.03 3.95 -19.18
C LYS A 44 -9.08 3.87 -20.37
N GLU A 45 -7.83 4.28 -20.18
CA GLU A 45 -6.84 4.37 -21.26
C GLU A 45 -6.42 2.98 -21.76
N TYR A 46 -6.29 1.99 -20.87
CA TYR A 46 -5.75 0.68 -21.23
C TYR A 46 -6.80 -0.40 -21.47
N TYR A 47 -7.97 -0.28 -20.83
CA TYR A 47 -9.01 -1.31 -20.89
C TYR A 47 -10.37 -0.79 -21.32
N ASP A 48 -10.57 0.53 -21.41
CA ASP A 48 -11.86 1.17 -21.68
C ASP A 48 -12.98 0.70 -20.72
N ILE A 49 -12.65 0.52 -19.44
CA ILE A 49 -13.59 0.09 -18.39
C ILE A 49 -13.63 1.06 -17.21
N SER A 50 -14.65 0.91 -16.36
CA SER A 50 -14.77 1.55 -15.04
C SER A 50 -15.36 0.54 -14.05
N VAL A 51 -14.77 0.47 -12.86
CA VAL A 51 -15.29 -0.23 -11.68
C VAL A 51 -16.05 0.71 -10.74
N GLY A 52 -16.12 2.01 -11.04
CA GLY A 52 -16.94 3.01 -10.35
C GLY A 52 -16.12 3.88 -9.41
N GLU A 53 -16.62 4.15 -8.21
CA GLU A 53 -15.94 5.05 -7.25
C GLU A 53 -14.53 4.56 -6.86
N MET A 54 -14.24 3.27 -7.04
CA MET A 54 -12.95 2.66 -6.72
C MET A 54 -11.92 2.74 -7.86
N ASP A 55 -12.24 3.35 -9.01
CA ASP A 55 -11.34 3.43 -10.18
C ASP A 55 -9.94 3.95 -9.81
N HIS A 56 -9.89 4.90 -8.90
CA HIS A 56 -8.66 5.56 -8.45
C HIS A 56 -7.63 4.63 -7.78
N PHE A 57 -8.03 3.45 -7.32
CA PHE A 57 -7.10 2.46 -6.74
C PHE A 57 -6.33 1.67 -7.81
N PHE A 58 -6.87 1.53 -9.02
CA PHE A 58 -6.38 0.52 -9.96
C PHE A 58 -5.19 0.96 -10.81
N SER A 59 -4.77 2.22 -10.74
CA SER A 59 -3.52 2.67 -11.34
C SER A 59 -2.29 2.05 -10.66
N ALA A 60 -2.45 1.43 -9.47
CA ALA A 60 -1.47 0.55 -8.84
C ALA A 60 -1.17 -0.72 -9.65
N LEU A 61 -2.04 -1.09 -10.60
CA LEU A 61 -1.85 -2.27 -11.46
C LEU A 61 -1.05 -1.98 -12.73
N LYS A 62 -0.78 -0.71 -13.06
CA LYS A 62 0.02 -0.33 -14.23
C LYS A 62 1.41 -0.97 -14.22
N PRO A 63 2.14 -1.03 -13.08
CA PRO A 63 3.36 -1.81 -12.95
C PRO A 63 3.26 -3.27 -13.38
N ILE A 64 2.09 -3.91 -13.31
CA ILE A 64 1.91 -5.32 -13.66
C ILE A 64 1.63 -5.48 -15.16
N PHE A 65 0.75 -4.65 -15.71
CA PHE A 65 0.16 -4.89 -17.02
C PHE A 65 0.67 -3.99 -18.15
N TYR A 66 1.42 -2.93 -17.84
CA TYR A 66 1.98 -2.06 -18.86
C TYR A 66 3.23 -2.69 -19.49
N LYS A 67 3.04 -3.30 -20.67
CA LYS A 67 4.03 -4.16 -21.34
C LYS A 67 5.35 -3.46 -21.66
N GLU A 68 5.32 -2.17 -21.91
CA GLU A 68 6.48 -1.35 -22.22
C GLU A 68 7.49 -1.33 -21.07
N TYR A 69 7.04 -1.58 -19.83
CA TYR A 69 7.95 -1.73 -18.70
C TYR A 69 8.77 -3.02 -18.76
N ASP A 70 8.29 -4.09 -19.39
CA ASP A 70 9.04 -5.34 -19.52
C ASP A 70 10.24 -5.20 -20.46
N GLU A 71 10.26 -4.21 -21.34
CA GLU A 71 11.39 -3.95 -22.22
C GLU A 71 12.60 -3.35 -21.47
N LYS A 72 12.35 -2.67 -20.35
CA LYS A 72 13.36 -1.86 -19.66
C LYS A 72 13.68 -2.31 -18.24
N TYR A 73 12.69 -2.83 -17.52
CA TYR A 73 12.81 -3.06 -16.08
C TYR A 73 12.78 -4.54 -15.71
N ASP A 74 13.72 -4.95 -14.87
CA ASP A 74 13.78 -6.30 -14.30
C ASP A 74 12.84 -6.40 -13.10
N THR A 75 12.83 -5.36 -12.26
CA THR A 75 11.95 -5.25 -11.10
C THR A 75 11.32 -3.88 -11.03
N ILE A 76 10.05 -3.83 -10.65
CA ILE A 76 9.31 -2.59 -10.43
C ILE A 76 8.74 -2.62 -9.01
N MET A 77 9.00 -1.57 -8.24
CA MET A 77 8.33 -1.32 -6.98
C MET A 77 7.15 -0.39 -7.21
N PHE A 78 5.95 -0.80 -6.82
CA PHE A 78 4.86 0.12 -6.53
C PHE A 78 4.96 0.59 -5.08
N ALA A 79 4.72 1.87 -4.83
CA ALA A 79 4.52 2.39 -3.48
C ALA A 79 3.41 3.46 -3.41
N ASP A 80 2.65 3.44 -2.32
CA ASP A 80 1.67 4.49 -2.03
C ASP A 80 2.36 5.85 -1.78
N MET A 81 1.61 6.94 -1.96
CA MET A 81 2.12 8.31 -1.78
C MET A 81 2.42 8.67 -0.32
N ASP A 82 1.85 7.95 0.64
CA ASP A 82 2.06 8.10 2.07
C ASP A 82 3.12 7.13 2.63
N ILE A 83 3.88 6.47 1.74
CA ILE A 83 5.11 5.76 2.08
C ILE A 83 6.28 6.75 2.10
N ILE A 84 6.86 6.96 3.29
CA ILE A 84 7.97 7.87 3.52
C ILE A 84 9.23 7.08 3.91
N PRO A 85 10.27 7.04 3.05
CA PRO A 85 11.55 6.48 3.42
C PRO A 85 12.18 7.21 4.61
N SER A 86 12.63 6.42 5.59
CA SER A 86 13.34 6.90 6.77
C SER A 86 14.66 7.57 6.38
N ASN A 87 15.14 8.48 7.22
CA ASN A 87 16.33 9.30 6.93
C ASN A 87 17.60 8.50 6.64
N HIS A 88 17.75 7.31 7.22
CA HIS A 88 18.91 6.45 6.96
C HIS A 88 18.84 5.72 5.61
N MET A 89 17.73 5.80 4.87
CA MET A 89 17.58 5.13 3.58
C MET A 89 18.24 5.88 2.43
N TYR A 90 18.63 7.15 2.62
CA TYR A 90 19.17 8.00 1.56
C TYR A 90 20.68 7.87 1.37
N ASP A 91 21.36 7.00 2.12
CA ASP A 91 22.80 6.75 1.98
C ASP A 91 23.13 5.68 0.92
N GLY A 92 22.11 5.03 0.35
CA GLY A 92 22.26 3.99 -0.67
C GLY A 92 22.67 2.62 -0.12
N LEU A 93 22.73 2.43 1.20
CA LEU A 93 23.14 1.15 1.82
C LEU A 93 22.02 0.10 1.83
N TYR A 94 20.77 0.53 1.70
CA TYR A 94 19.60 -0.33 1.72
C TYR A 94 18.84 -0.22 0.40
N ASP A 95 18.98 -1.23 -0.45
CA ASP A 95 18.21 -1.36 -1.68
C ASP A 95 17.03 -2.32 -1.46
N VAL A 96 15.82 -1.83 -1.69
CA VAL A 96 14.58 -2.61 -1.58
C VAL A 96 14.50 -3.73 -2.62
N PHE A 97 15.12 -3.56 -3.78
CA PHE A 97 15.10 -4.55 -4.86
C PHE A 97 15.91 -5.80 -4.51
N ASP A 98 16.92 -5.68 -3.66
CA ASP A 98 17.73 -6.81 -3.17
C ASP A 98 16.88 -7.80 -2.34
N GLU A 99 15.80 -7.32 -1.70
CA GLU A 99 14.94 -8.14 -0.85
C GLU A 99 14.12 -9.17 -1.64
N LEU A 100 13.85 -8.90 -2.92
CA LEU A 100 13.07 -9.79 -3.77
C LEU A 100 13.81 -11.11 -4.04
N GLY A 101 15.14 -11.05 -4.18
CA GLY A 101 15.96 -12.20 -4.57
C GLY A 101 15.44 -12.85 -5.87
N ASN A 102 15.11 -14.14 -5.81
CA ASN A 102 14.57 -14.91 -6.94
C ASN A 102 13.03 -15.05 -6.94
N ALA A 103 12.35 -14.40 -5.99
CA ALA A 103 10.91 -14.49 -5.86
C ALA A 103 10.18 -13.72 -6.97
N GLU A 104 8.90 -14.02 -7.16
CA GLU A 104 8.07 -13.34 -8.15
C GLU A 104 7.58 -11.99 -7.67
N VAL A 105 7.18 -11.93 -6.40
CA VAL A 105 6.62 -10.74 -5.77
C VAL A 105 7.15 -10.58 -4.36
N GLY A 106 7.50 -9.35 -4.00
CA GLY A 106 7.82 -8.95 -2.63
C GLY A 106 6.68 -8.10 -2.07
N ILE A 107 6.09 -8.49 -0.94
CA ILE A 107 4.99 -7.73 -0.31
C ILE A 107 4.96 -7.98 1.19
N VAL A 108 4.51 -6.98 1.98
CA VAL A 108 4.47 -7.06 3.44
C VAL A 108 3.15 -7.69 3.91
N PRO A 109 3.16 -8.74 4.74
CA PRO A 109 1.94 -9.28 5.34
C PRO A 109 1.41 -8.36 6.45
N GLU A 110 0.09 -8.20 6.58
CA GLU A 110 -0.52 -7.49 7.72
C GLU A 110 -0.65 -8.45 8.92
N LEU A 111 0.40 -8.52 9.75
CA LEU A 111 0.49 -9.53 10.83
C LEU A 111 -0.17 -9.11 12.15
N TRP A 112 -0.55 -7.85 12.32
CA TRP A 112 -1.23 -7.33 13.52
C TRP A 112 -0.60 -7.87 14.83
N GLU A 113 0.72 -7.95 14.93
CA GLU A 113 1.36 -8.76 15.98
C GLU A 113 1.03 -8.27 17.39
N ASN A 114 0.87 -6.95 17.53
CA ASN A 114 0.62 -6.27 18.80
C ASN A 114 -0.88 -6.02 19.08
N HIS A 115 -1.78 -6.44 18.18
CA HIS A 115 -3.21 -6.18 18.32
C HIS A 115 -4.07 -7.33 17.81
N THR A 116 -5.16 -7.62 18.52
CA THR A 116 -6.19 -8.50 17.98
C THR A 116 -6.83 -7.80 16.78
N ILE A 117 -6.93 -8.50 15.65
CA ILE A 117 -7.72 -8.02 14.51
C ILE A 117 -9.10 -7.64 15.02
N HIS A 118 -9.55 -6.43 14.69
CA HIS A 118 -10.90 -5.98 15.05
C HIS A 118 -11.93 -6.99 14.51
N GLU A 119 -12.82 -7.49 15.36
CA GLU A 119 -13.74 -8.60 15.01
C GLU A 119 -14.56 -8.31 13.74
N GLY A 120 -15.00 -7.06 13.57
CA GLY A 120 -15.71 -6.63 12.37
C GLY A 120 -14.86 -6.72 11.09
N TRP A 121 -13.56 -6.47 11.19
CA TRP A 121 -12.63 -6.63 10.06
C TRP A 121 -12.37 -8.11 9.78
N ALA A 122 -12.16 -8.92 10.81
CA ALA A 122 -11.96 -10.36 10.67
C ALA A 122 -13.12 -11.01 9.90
N LYS A 123 -14.38 -10.70 10.26
CA LYS A 123 -15.56 -11.21 9.56
C LYS A 123 -15.61 -10.81 8.08
N LYS A 124 -15.25 -9.56 7.76
CA LYS A 124 -15.18 -9.07 6.37
C LYS A 124 -14.11 -9.81 5.57
N LEU A 125 -12.91 -9.95 6.16
CA LEU A 125 -11.79 -10.66 5.55
C LEU A 125 -12.10 -12.15 5.32
N ASP A 126 -12.75 -12.81 6.28
CA ASP A 126 -13.15 -14.20 6.16
C ASP A 126 -14.19 -14.38 5.04
N ALA A 127 -15.22 -13.52 4.97
CA ALA A 127 -16.23 -13.57 3.90
C ALA A 127 -15.64 -13.36 2.49
N TRP A 128 -14.69 -12.44 2.35
CA TRP A 128 -13.96 -12.25 1.10
C TRP A 128 -13.07 -13.45 0.77
N THR A 129 -12.36 -14.00 1.75
CA THR A 129 -11.50 -15.17 1.56
C THR A 129 -12.31 -16.38 1.11
N GLU A 130 -13.45 -16.65 1.75
CA GLU A 130 -14.34 -17.74 1.35
C GLU A 130 -14.82 -17.59 -0.10
N THR A 131 -15.13 -16.36 -0.51
CA THR A 131 -15.48 -16.05 -1.91
C THR A 131 -14.33 -16.39 -2.85
N CYS A 132 -13.12 -15.97 -2.51
CA CYS A 132 -11.92 -16.24 -3.31
C CYS A 132 -11.55 -17.74 -3.36
N GLU A 133 -11.70 -18.45 -2.24
CA GLU A 133 -11.42 -19.90 -2.13
C GLU A 133 -12.43 -20.72 -2.94
N ARG A 134 -13.72 -20.32 -3.00
CA ARG A 134 -14.70 -20.91 -3.93
C ARG A 134 -14.30 -20.74 -5.39
N MET A 135 -13.60 -19.66 -5.70
CA MET A 135 -13.02 -19.40 -7.02
C MET A 135 -11.63 -20.04 -7.21
N GLY A 136 -11.17 -20.84 -6.24
CA GLY A 136 -9.98 -21.68 -6.32
C GLY A 136 -8.66 -21.01 -5.94
N ALA A 137 -8.68 -19.88 -5.23
CA ALA A 137 -7.50 -19.34 -4.57
C ALA A 137 -7.17 -20.12 -3.28
N LYS A 138 -5.90 -20.06 -2.83
CA LYS A 138 -5.45 -20.72 -1.60
C LYS A 138 -4.68 -19.74 -0.73
N PHE A 139 -5.27 -19.35 0.39
CA PHE A 139 -4.67 -18.38 1.30
C PHE A 139 -3.93 -19.11 2.43
N PRO A 140 -2.67 -18.73 2.73
CA PRO A 140 -2.04 -19.14 3.97
C PRO A 140 -2.84 -18.55 5.15
N LYS A 141 -2.94 -19.31 6.24
CA LYS A 141 -3.61 -18.86 7.47
C LYS A 141 -2.59 -18.31 8.46
N TYR A 142 -2.96 -17.24 9.15
CA TYR A 142 -2.20 -16.65 10.25
C TYR A 142 -3.17 -16.33 11.40
N LYS A 143 -2.87 -16.83 12.61
CA LYS A 143 -3.73 -16.70 13.80
C LYS A 143 -5.22 -17.05 13.55
N GLY A 144 -5.49 -18.03 12.70
CA GLY A 144 -6.85 -18.51 12.39
C GLY A 144 -7.54 -17.83 11.20
N HIS A 145 -7.02 -16.71 10.71
CA HIS A 145 -7.59 -15.98 9.56
C HIS A 145 -6.70 -16.10 8.32
N ALA A 146 -7.21 -15.72 7.16
CA ALA A 146 -6.38 -15.55 5.96
C ALA A 146 -5.28 -14.52 6.22
N MET A 147 -4.06 -14.79 5.77
CA MET A 147 -2.99 -13.81 5.82
C MET A 147 -3.27 -12.70 4.81
N SER A 148 -3.62 -11.51 5.32
CA SER A 148 -3.76 -10.31 4.50
C SER A 148 -2.39 -9.73 4.15
N LEU A 149 -2.28 -9.11 2.98
CA LEU A 149 -1.07 -8.46 2.48
C LEU A 149 -1.36 -6.97 2.27
N ASN A 150 -0.41 -6.09 2.58
CA ASN A 150 -0.55 -4.65 2.36
C ASN A 150 0.11 -4.23 1.04
N SER A 151 -0.62 -3.54 0.15
CA SER A 151 -0.11 -3.11 -1.16
C SER A 151 0.66 -1.79 -1.13
N GLY A 152 0.79 -1.15 0.04
CA GLY A 152 1.50 0.13 0.15
C GLY A 152 2.94 0.05 -0.34
N VAL A 153 3.57 -1.14 -0.32
CA VAL A 153 4.83 -1.41 -1.00
C VAL A 153 4.78 -2.81 -1.62
N VAL A 154 4.92 -2.89 -2.95
CA VAL A 154 4.95 -4.16 -3.68
C VAL A 154 6.06 -4.18 -4.72
N LEU A 155 6.88 -5.22 -4.69
CA LEU A 155 7.89 -5.51 -5.71
C LEU A 155 7.34 -6.52 -6.70
N TYR A 156 7.39 -6.20 -7.99
CA TYR A 156 7.03 -7.10 -9.07
C TYR A 156 8.27 -7.44 -9.90
N SER A 157 8.66 -8.72 -9.92
CA SER A 157 9.62 -9.22 -10.89
C SER A 157 9.06 -9.16 -12.31
N LYS A 158 9.93 -9.13 -13.32
CA LYS A 158 9.51 -9.31 -14.72
C LYS A 158 8.74 -10.60 -14.95
N ARG A 159 9.12 -11.68 -14.24
CA ARG A 159 8.47 -12.99 -14.35
C ARG A 159 6.98 -12.92 -14.00
N ILE A 160 6.60 -12.30 -12.88
CA ILE A 160 5.17 -12.25 -12.50
C ILE A 160 4.35 -11.38 -13.45
N ARG A 161 4.92 -10.29 -13.96
CA ARG A 161 4.23 -9.39 -14.89
C ARG A 161 3.92 -10.08 -16.21
N GLN A 162 4.90 -10.82 -16.74
CA GLN A 162 4.71 -11.66 -17.92
C GLN A 162 3.67 -12.76 -17.67
N ARG A 163 3.79 -13.48 -16.55
CA ARG A 163 2.80 -14.51 -16.16
C ARG A 163 1.40 -13.94 -16.01
N ALA A 164 1.25 -12.74 -15.44
CA ALA A 164 -0.06 -12.11 -15.28
C ALA A 164 -0.80 -11.92 -16.62
N ILE A 165 -0.04 -11.55 -17.65
CA ILE A 165 -0.53 -11.39 -19.03
C ILE A 165 -0.79 -12.77 -19.68
N GLU A 166 0.15 -13.70 -19.57
CA GLU A 166 0.08 -15.03 -20.20
C GLU A 166 -1.04 -15.91 -19.62
N GLU A 167 -1.18 -15.92 -18.30
CA GLU A 167 -2.19 -16.67 -17.56
C GLU A 167 -3.56 -15.99 -17.58
N LYS A 168 -3.66 -14.81 -18.20
CA LYS A 168 -4.89 -14.02 -18.32
C LYS A 168 -5.54 -13.83 -16.96
N TRP A 169 -4.83 -13.13 -16.10
CA TRP A 169 -5.36 -12.68 -14.82
C TRP A 169 -6.79 -12.15 -14.97
N MET A 170 -7.67 -12.53 -14.01
CA MET A 170 -9.09 -12.22 -14.04
C MET A 170 -9.29 -10.73 -14.31
N ASP A 171 -10.16 -10.40 -15.27
CA ASP A 171 -10.47 -9.01 -15.57
C ASP A 171 -11.19 -8.34 -14.40
N LEU A 172 -11.04 -7.03 -14.30
CA LEU A 172 -11.52 -6.26 -13.15
C LEU A 172 -13.04 -6.19 -13.06
N LEU A 173 -13.77 -6.30 -14.17
CA LEU A 173 -15.23 -6.33 -14.14
C LEU A 173 -15.74 -7.66 -13.60
N SER A 174 -15.11 -8.77 -13.99
CA SER A 174 -15.37 -10.09 -13.41
C SER A 174 -15.04 -10.13 -11.92
N TYR A 175 -13.90 -9.56 -11.52
CA TYR A 175 -13.52 -9.48 -10.10
C TYR A 175 -14.49 -8.60 -9.30
N LYS A 176 -14.87 -7.43 -9.81
CA LYS A 176 -15.91 -6.58 -9.20
C LYS A 176 -17.23 -7.33 -9.03
N SER A 177 -17.65 -8.08 -10.05
CA SER A 177 -18.87 -8.89 -10.01
C SER A 177 -18.78 -10.00 -8.96
N MET A 178 -17.60 -10.63 -8.83
CA MET A 178 -17.33 -11.61 -7.76
C MET A 178 -17.46 -11.00 -6.36
N CYS A 179 -17.08 -9.73 -6.18
CA CYS A 179 -17.09 -9.03 -4.90
C CYS A 179 -18.36 -8.18 -4.65
N CYS A 180 -19.41 -8.28 -5.45
CA CYS A 180 -20.53 -7.33 -5.43
C CYS A 180 -21.31 -7.25 -4.11
N GLU A 181 -21.37 -8.35 -3.35
CA GLU A 181 -22.06 -8.43 -2.04
C GLU A 181 -21.11 -8.20 -0.85
N LEU A 182 -19.85 -7.86 -1.12
CA LEU A 182 -18.83 -7.64 -0.10
C LEU A 182 -18.65 -6.14 0.17
N ASP A 183 -17.89 -5.83 1.22
CA ASP A 183 -17.47 -4.46 1.51
C ASP A 183 -16.72 -3.85 0.31
N THR A 184 -16.97 -2.58 0.00
CA THR A 184 -16.40 -1.89 -1.17
C THR A 184 -14.88 -1.87 -1.16
N TYR A 185 -14.25 -1.95 0.02
CA TYR A 185 -12.81 -2.16 0.14
C TYR A 185 -12.31 -3.35 -0.68
N PHE A 186 -13.07 -4.43 -0.81
CA PHE A 186 -12.64 -5.61 -1.57
C PHE A 186 -12.62 -5.39 -3.09
N VAL A 187 -13.12 -4.24 -3.56
CA VAL A 187 -13.06 -3.78 -4.96
C VAL A 187 -11.98 -2.71 -5.11
N THR A 188 -10.81 -2.92 -4.48
CA THR A 188 -9.60 -2.08 -4.63
C THR A 188 -8.44 -2.93 -5.16
N ASP A 189 -7.30 -2.29 -5.39
CA ASP A 189 -6.08 -2.94 -5.90
C ASP A 189 -5.51 -3.96 -4.90
N GLN A 190 -5.41 -3.64 -3.61
CA GLN A 190 -4.79 -4.51 -2.61
C GLN A 190 -5.44 -5.91 -2.57
N PRO A 191 -6.78 -6.04 -2.46
CA PRO A 191 -7.43 -7.35 -2.47
C PRO A 191 -7.37 -8.01 -3.84
N TYR A 192 -7.48 -7.26 -4.94
CA TYR A 192 -7.31 -7.83 -6.28
C TYR A 192 -5.93 -8.47 -6.47
N ILE A 193 -4.86 -7.74 -6.16
CA ILE A 193 -3.48 -8.23 -6.24
C ILE A 193 -3.34 -9.48 -5.37
N GLN A 194 -3.78 -9.43 -4.12
CA GLN A 194 -3.69 -10.56 -3.21
C GLN A 194 -4.44 -11.79 -3.74
N TYR A 195 -5.67 -11.63 -4.23
CA TYR A 195 -6.44 -12.70 -4.83
C TYR A 195 -5.69 -13.34 -6.02
N MET A 196 -5.17 -12.51 -6.91
CA MET A 196 -4.49 -12.98 -8.12
C MET A 196 -3.18 -13.70 -7.83
N LEU A 197 -2.41 -13.25 -6.84
CA LEU A 197 -1.19 -13.94 -6.42
C LEU A 197 -1.48 -15.33 -5.86
N TYR A 198 -2.46 -15.44 -4.96
CA TYR A 198 -2.82 -16.72 -4.37
C TYR A 198 -3.57 -17.65 -5.33
N LYS A 199 -4.37 -17.11 -6.25
CA LYS A 199 -5.06 -17.89 -7.29
C LYS A 199 -4.10 -18.54 -8.27
N ASN A 200 -3.00 -17.86 -8.59
CA ASN A 200 -2.01 -18.30 -9.58
C ASN A 200 -0.74 -18.89 -8.96
N ASN A 201 -0.76 -19.20 -7.66
CA ASN A 201 0.34 -19.81 -6.93
C ASN A 201 1.67 -19.07 -7.18
N ALA A 202 1.64 -17.74 -7.05
CA ALA A 202 2.82 -16.90 -7.20
C ALA A 202 3.87 -17.23 -6.11
N ASP A 203 5.16 -17.11 -6.48
CA ASP A 203 6.28 -17.22 -5.54
C ASP A 203 6.43 -15.92 -4.75
N ILE A 204 5.79 -15.84 -3.58
CA ILE A 204 5.73 -14.63 -2.76
C ILE A 204 6.86 -14.63 -1.73
N LYS A 205 7.69 -13.58 -1.79
CA LYS A 205 8.58 -13.16 -0.71
C LYS A 205 7.82 -12.25 0.23
N PHE A 206 7.60 -12.70 1.47
CA PHE A 206 7.12 -11.82 2.53
C PHE A 206 8.25 -10.89 2.97
N LEU A 207 8.09 -9.61 2.66
CA LEU A 207 8.95 -8.55 3.15
C LEU A 207 8.68 -8.33 4.65
N ASP A 208 9.72 -7.99 5.40
CA ASP A 208 9.56 -7.71 6.81
C ASP A 208 8.80 -6.38 7.06
N GLN A 209 8.24 -6.22 8.26
CA GLN A 209 7.39 -5.06 8.62
C GLN A 209 8.12 -3.70 8.54
N THR A 210 9.46 -3.66 8.52
CA THR A 210 10.22 -2.41 8.38
C THR A 210 10.08 -1.80 6.98
N TRP A 211 9.74 -2.60 5.96
CA TRP A 211 9.49 -2.13 4.60
C TRP A 211 8.08 -1.55 4.40
N ASN A 212 7.22 -1.61 5.40
CA ASN A 212 5.88 -1.01 5.37
C ASN A 212 5.40 -0.77 6.80
N GLY A 213 6.16 0.03 7.56
CA GLY A 213 5.90 0.27 8.97
C GLY A 213 4.71 1.20 9.15
N HIS A 214 3.61 0.69 9.70
CA HIS A 214 2.36 1.44 9.80
C HIS A 214 2.33 2.43 10.97
N LEU A 215 1.99 3.68 10.68
CA LEU A 215 1.45 4.62 11.65
C LEU A 215 -0.01 4.89 11.28
N CYS A 216 -0.94 4.41 12.09
CA CYS A 216 -2.37 4.58 11.86
C CYS A 216 -2.96 5.61 12.83
N SER A 217 -4.02 6.30 12.41
CA SER A 217 -4.87 7.03 13.37
C SER A 217 -6.32 6.56 13.30
N GLU A 218 -6.97 6.49 14.45
CA GLU A 218 -8.40 6.20 14.60
C GLU A 218 -9.11 7.46 15.08
N LEU A 219 -10.17 7.85 14.36
CA LEU A 219 -11.09 8.88 14.80
C LEU A 219 -12.26 8.22 15.54
N LEU A 220 -12.32 8.41 16.85
CA LEU A 220 -13.33 7.87 17.73
C LEU A 220 -14.29 8.99 18.18
N HIS A 221 -15.53 8.65 18.48
CA HIS A 221 -16.51 9.56 19.08
C HIS A 221 -17.09 8.93 20.35
N ASP A 222 -16.91 9.59 21.50
CA ASP A 222 -17.34 9.06 22.80
C ASP A 222 -18.79 9.46 23.19
N GLY A 223 -19.49 10.16 22.29
CA GLY A 223 -20.82 10.71 22.53
C GLY A 223 -20.80 12.19 22.90
N LEU A 224 -19.67 12.73 23.34
CA LEU A 224 -19.49 14.14 23.70
C LEU A 224 -18.49 14.87 22.81
N LYS A 225 -17.45 14.17 22.36
CA LYS A 225 -16.39 14.73 21.51
C LYS A 225 -15.72 13.68 20.64
N TYR A 226 -15.07 14.17 19.60
CA TYR A 226 -14.11 13.39 18.83
C TYR A 226 -12.78 13.24 19.57
N ILE A 227 -12.21 12.04 19.49
CA ILE A 227 -10.90 11.67 20.03
C ILE A 227 -10.10 11.05 18.88
N VAL A 228 -8.85 11.48 18.70
CA VAL A 228 -7.93 10.81 17.78
C VAL A 228 -6.97 9.97 18.59
N LYS A 229 -6.88 8.69 18.24
CA LYS A 229 -5.91 7.75 18.80
C LYS A 229 -4.90 7.42 17.73
N HIS A 230 -3.62 7.60 18.02
CA HIS A 230 -2.53 7.18 17.15
C HIS A 230 -2.04 5.80 17.56
N LEU A 231 -1.75 4.97 16.56
CA LEU A 231 -1.29 3.61 16.71
C LEU A 231 0.00 3.47 15.91
N ASP A 232 1.13 3.52 16.62
CA ASP A 232 2.45 3.36 16.02
C ASP A 232 2.85 1.88 16.01
N TYR A 233 2.76 1.24 14.85
CA TYR A 233 3.14 -0.16 14.65
C TYR A 233 4.49 -0.31 13.97
N ARG A 234 5.23 0.78 13.80
CA ARG A 234 6.54 0.76 13.18
C ARG A 234 7.54 0.01 14.07
N PRO A 235 8.18 -1.06 13.55
CA PRO A 235 9.26 -1.71 14.28
C PRO A 235 10.47 -0.77 14.46
N PRO A 236 11.38 -1.07 15.39
CA PRO A 236 12.69 -0.43 15.40
C PRO A 236 13.38 -0.57 14.03
N ALA A 237 14.05 0.49 13.58
CA ALA A 237 14.70 0.56 12.27
C ALA A 237 13.75 0.38 11.07
N THR A 238 12.50 0.84 11.18
CA THR A 238 11.60 1.01 10.02
C THR A 238 12.32 1.73 8.87
N LYS A 239 12.31 1.10 7.70
CA LYS A 239 12.89 1.61 6.46
C LYS A 239 11.90 2.51 5.76
N PHE A 240 10.66 2.05 5.60
CA PHE A 240 9.57 2.78 4.96
C PHE A 240 8.41 2.96 5.93
N ASN A 241 8.04 4.21 6.18
CA ASN A 241 6.95 4.58 7.09
C ASN A 241 5.67 4.78 6.28
N HIS A 242 4.66 3.96 6.53
CA HIS A 242 3.35 4.07 5.91
C HIS A 242 2.42 4.88 6.80
N MET A 243 2.17 6.11 6.38
CA MET A 243 1.55 7.14 7.19
C MET A 243 0.03 7.19 7.01
N ARG A 244 -0.65 6.12 7.44
CA ARG A 244 -2.10 5.90 7.35
C ARG A 244 -2.88 6.74 8.37
N THR A 245 -2.66 8.05 8.35
CA THR A 245 -3.17 9.00 9.34
C THR A 245 -4.26 9.87 8.74
N HIS A 246 -5.40 9.95 9.42
CA HIS A 246 -6.48 10.88 9.10
C HIS A 246 -6.02 12.34 9.25
N GLY A 247 -6.47 13.20 8.35
CA GLY A 247 -6.25 14.65 8.44
C GLY A 247 -4.80 15.06 8.24
N ILE A 248 -4.00 14.26 7.51
CA ILE A 248 -2.58 14.53 7.32
C ILE A 248 -2.34 15.87 6.63
N GLU A 249 -3.28 16.31 5.79
CA GLU A 249 -3.30 17.62 5.13
C GLU A 249 -3.44 18.81 6.10
N LEU A 250 -3.76 18.55 7.37
CA LEU A 250 -3.92 19.57 8.41
C LEU A 250 -2.65 19.82 9.23
N ILE A 251 -1.57 19.07 8.97
CA ILE A 251 -0.26 19.29 9.61
C ILE A 251 0.77 19.81 8.60
N SER A 252 1.86 20.40 9.07
CA SER A 252 2.91 20.85 8.14
C SER A 252 3.71 19.67 7.58
N THR A 253 4.31 19.81 6.40
CA THR A 253 5.23 18.79 5.85
C THR A 253 6.48 18.61 6.72
N LEU A 254 6.89 19.63 7.47
CA LEU A 254 7.96 19.53 8.47
C LEU A 254 7.56 18.62 9.63
N ASP A 255 6.35 18.81 10.16
CA ASP A 255 5.81 17.94 11.21
C ASP A 255 5.60 16.52 10.70
N TYR A 256 5.08 16.38 9.47
CA TYR A 256 4.92 15.09 8.80
C TYR A 256 6.24 14.33 8.68
N HIS A 257 7.29 15.01 8.21
CA HIS A 257 8.65 14.46 8.16
C HIS A 257 9.14 14.03 9.55
N LYS A 258 8.92 14.88 10.56
CA LYS A 258 9.34 14.61 11.92
C LYS A 258 8.63 13.39 12.49
N ILE A 259 7.31 13.27 12.32
CA ILE A 259 6.52 12.13 12.79
C ILE A 259 6.99 10.84 12.12
N ALA A 260 7.20 10.87 10.79
CA ALA A 260 7.71 9.72 10.05
C ALA A 260 9.11 9.26 10.53
N ASN A 261 9.93 10.14 11.10
CA ASN A 261 11.34 9.84 11.43
C ASN A 261 11.67 9.91 12.93
N SER A 262 10.67 9.97 13.81
CA SER A 262 10.90 10.07 15.26
C SER A 262 9.91 9.24 16.08
N SER A 263 10.29 8.98 17.33
CA SER A 263 9.44 8.29 18.30
C SER A 263 8.30 9.19 18.77
N GLU A 264 7.23 8.59 19.29
CA GLU A 264 6.03 9.31 19.77
C GLU A 264 6.36 10.45 20.75
N ALA A 265 7.35 10.24 21.63
CA ALA A 265 7.77 11.24 22.60
C ALA A 265 8.30 12.55 21.96
N GLN A 266 8.73 12.49 20.69
CA GLN A 266 9.30 13.62 19.96
C GLN A 266 8.29 14.26 19.00
N TRP A 267 7.11 13.66 18.81
CA TRP A 267 6.09 14.18 17.92
C TRP A 267 5.56 15.55 18.37
N PRO A 268 5.11 16.39 17.42
CA PRO A 268 4.43 17.65 17.75
C PRO A 268 3.26 17.41 18.70
N HIS A 269 3.12 18.28 19.71
CA HIS A 269 2.08 18.15 20.74
C HIS A 269 0.66 18.07 20.15
N ASP A 270 0.38 18.90 19.14
CA ASP A 270 -0.93 18.94 18.48
C ASP A 270 -1.24 17.65 17.72
N PHE A 271 -0.23 17.02 17.11
CA PHE A 271 -0.38 15.72 16.49
C PHE A 271 -0.64 14.65 17.56
N ARG A 272 0.25 14.52 18.54
CA ARG A 272 0.15 13.50 19.61
C ARG A 272 -1.17 13.54 20.38
N THR A 273 -1.74 14.73 20.58
CA THR A 273 -3.02 14.91 21.28
C THR A 273 -4.25 14.85 20.37
N GLY A 274 -4.07 14.69 19.05
CA GLY A 274 -5.17 14.67 18.09
C GLY A 274 -5.78 16.03 17.77
N ARG A 275 -5.27 17.12 18.39
CA ARG A 275 -5.82 18.47 18.27
C ARG A 275 -5.79 19.01 16.85
N TYR A 276 -4.81 18.59 16.04
CA TYR A 276 -4.71 18.99 14.64
C TYR A 276 -5.98 18.66 13.84
N LEU A 277 -6.64 17.54 14.17
CA LEU A 277 -7.87 17.09 13.51
C LEU A 277 -9.11 17.50 14.29
N THR A 278 -9.16 17.28 15.61
CA THR A 278 -10.39 17.52 16.40
C THR A 278 -10.81 18.98 16.48
N LYS A 279 -9.88 19.95 16.39
CA LYS A 279 -10.22 21.38 16.33
C LYS A 279 -11.02 21.78 15.08
N ASN A 280 -10.95 20.94 14.04
CA ASN A 280 -11.63 21.15 12.77
C ASN A 280 -12.95 20.37 12.67
N LEU A 281 -13.22 19.48 13.63
CA LEU A 281 -14.45 18.70 13.70
C LEU A 281 -15.45 19.42 14.62
N LYS A 282 -16.58 19.84 14.06
CA LYS A 282 -17.70 20.46 14.80
C LYS A 282 -18.65 19.41 15.35
#